data_AF-A0A3C1LAD2-F1
#
_entry.id   AF-A0A3C1LAD2-F1
#
_cell.length_a   1.000
_cell.length_b   1.000
_cell.length_c   1.000
_cell.angle_alpha   90.00
_cell.angle_beta   90.00
_cell.angle_gamma   90.00
#
_symmetry.space_group_name_H-M   'P 1'
#
loop_
_entity.id
_entity.type
_entity.pdbx_description
1 polymer ?
#
loop_
_entity_poly.entity_id
_entity_poly.type
_entity_poly.pdbx_seq_one_letter_code
_entity_poly.pdbx_strand_id
1 'polypeptide(L)' 'MMIDLHHGQPIRFGVDGHKGVSMGSDGQLRIVEVADVGEDALLVHDAQREDPGLAFALARLSHDDHSATPFGV' A
#
# COMPACT_ATOMS: atom_id res chain seq x y z
N MET A 1 8.63 10.02 -4.01
CA MET A 1 7.83 10.02 -2.76
C MET A 1 8.34 8.91 -1.81
N MET A 2 8.01 8.91 -0.53
CA MET A 2 8.36 7.83 0.41
C MET A 2 7.06 7.36 1.07
N ILE A 3 6.88 6.05 1.18
CA ILE A 3 5.74 5.44 1.86
C ILE A 3 6.31 4.73 3.08
N ASP A 4 6.02 5.24 4.27
CA ASP A 4 6.38 4.57 5.52
C ASP A 4 5.42 3.39 5.73
N LEU A 5 5.96 2.19 5.61
CA LEU A 5 5.24 0.94 5.82
C LEU A 5 5.52 0.47 7.25
N HIS A 6 4.48 0.48 8.09
CA HIS A 6 4.55 -0.06 9.45
C HIS A 6 3.84 -1.41 9.50
N HIS A 7 4.55 -2.42 10.03
CA HIS A 7 3.96 -3.74 10.23
C HIS A 7 2.72 -3.65 11.13
N GLY A 8 1.64 -4.32 10.72
CA GLY A 8 0.36 -4.34 11.41
C GLY A 8 -0.50 -3.09 11.20
N GLN A 9 -0.08 -2.13 10.37
CA GLN A 9 -0.85 -0.92 10.07
C GLN A 9 -1.37 -0.89 8.63
N PRO A 10 -2.54 -0.25 8.38
CA PRO A 10 -3.04 -0.04 7.03
C PRO A 10 -2.06 0.82 6.21
N ILE A 11 -1.83 0.42 4.96
CA ILE A 11 -0.94 1.12 4.05
C ILE A 11 -1.61 2.43 3.63
N ARG A 12 -1.06 3.55 4.11
CA ARG A 12 -1.52 4.92 3.83
C ARG A 12 -0.37 5.78 3.35
N PHE A 13 -0.66 6.69 2.43
CA PHE A 13 0.33 7.59 1.85
C PHE A 13 -0.32 8.84 1.23
N GLY A 14 0.52 9.76 0.76
CA GLY A 14 0.09 11.08 0.29
C GLY A 14 0.00 12.11 1.41
N VAL A 15 -0.25 13.38 1.06
CA VAL A 15 -0.44 14.48 2.02
C VAL A 15 -1.49 14.09 3.05
N ASP A 16 -1.13 14.10 4.34
CA ASP A 16 -2.01 13.74 5.46
C ASP A 16 -2.61 12.31 5.42
N GLY A 17 -2.08 11.39 4.60
CA GLY A 17 -2.55 10.00 4.54
C GLY A 17 -3.93 9.82 3.92
N HIS A 18 -4.31 10.69 2.98
CA HIS A 18 -5.60 10.65 2.26
C HIS A 18 -5.73 9.45 1.30
N LYS A 19 -4.61 8.90 0.81
CA LYS A 19 -4.61 7.70 -0.05
C LYS A 19 -4.22 6.46 0.73
N GLY A 20 -4.74 5.32 0.30
CA GLY A 20 -4.35 4.02 0.81
C GLY A 20 -4.31 2.97 -0.29
N VAL A 21 -3.77 1.79 0.05
CA VAL A 21 -3.77 0.63 -0.86
C VAL A 21 -4.88 -0.31 -0.42
N SER A 22 -5.71 -0.77 -1.36
CA SER A 22 -6.66 -1.86 -1.13
C SER A 22 -6.37 -3.02 -2.08
N MET A 23 -6.75 -4.23 -1.66
CA MET A 23 -6.68 -5.42 -2.49
C MET A 23 -8.09 -5.71 -3.03
N GLY A 24 -8.24 -5.69 -4.35
CA GLY A 24 -9.49 -6.09 -4.98
C GLY A 24 -9.74 -7.59 -4.85
N SER A 25 -10.98 -8.00 -5.12
CA SER A 25 -11.39 -9.41 -5.13
C SER A 25 -10.65 -10.25 -6.18
N ASP A 26 -10.00 -9.60 -7.15
CA ASP A 26 -9.15 -10.19 -8.18
C ASP A 26 -7.69 -10.36 -7.74
N GLY A 27 -7.37 -10.00 -6.49
CA GLY A 27 -6.00 -10.04 -5.94
C GLY A 27 -5.10 -8.91 -6.44
N GLN A 28 -5.65 -7.97 -7.22
CA GLN A 28 -4.89 -6.80 -7.68
C GLN A 28 -4.93 -5.68 -6.65
N LEU A 29 -3.76 -5.09 -6.40
CA LEU A 29 -3.67 -3.91 -5.55
C LEU A 29 -4.07 -2.65 -6.32
N ARG A 30 -4.78 -1.76 -5.66
CA ARG A 30 -5.22 -0.47 -6.21
C ARG A 30 -5.00 0.64 -5.19
N ILE A 31 -4.72 1.83 -5.71
CA ILE A 31 -4.70 3.05 -4.91
C ILE A 31 -6.14 3.56 -4.81
N VAL A 32 -6.59 3.80 -3.59
CA VAL A 32 -7.93 4.28 -3.28
C VAL A 32 -7.85 5.46 -2.33
N GLU A 33 -8.87 6.32 -2.34
CA GLU A 33 -9.02 7.39 -1.35
C GLU A 33 -9.60 6.78 -0.06
N VAL A 34 -8.94 7.02 1.07
CA VAL A 34 -9.38 6.49 2.37
C VAL A 34 -10.78 7.01 2.74
N ALA A 35 -11.11 8.23 2.31
CA ALA A 35 -12.43 8.82 2.50
C ALA A 35 -13.56 8.06 1.77
N ASP A 36 -13.24 7.37 0.67
CA ASP A 36 -14.24 6.68 -0.15
C ASP A 36 -14.47 5.23 0.30
N VAL A 37 -13.43 4.54 0.77
CA VAL A 37 -13.49 3.12 1.13
C VAL A 37 -13.44 2.84 2.64
N GLY A 38 -13.02 3.81 3.45
CA GLY A 38 -12.77 3.64 4.88
C GLY A 38 -11.47 2.90 5.19
N GLU A 39 -11.00 3.03 6.43
CA GLU A 39 -9.73 2.43 6.87
C GLU A 39 -9.78 0.89 6.90
N ASP A 40 -10.96 0.30 7.11
CA ASP A 40 -11.15 -1.15 7.19
C ASP A 40 -10.97 -1.86 5.83
N ALA A 41 -11.10 -1.13 4.72
CA ALA A 41 -10.89 -1.64 3.37
C ALA A 41 -9.42 -1.58 2.93
N LEU A 42 -8.55 -0.98 3.75
CA LEU A 42 -7.14 -0.84 3.43
C LEU A 42 -6.37 -2.12 3.72
N LEU A 43 -5.42 -2.40 2.85
CA LEU A 43 -4.47 -3.48 3.02
C LEU A 43 -3.55 -3.16 4.20
N VAL A 44 -3.51 -4.05 5.18
CA VAL A 44 -2.57 -3.97 6.30
C VAL A 44 -1.21 -4.49 5.85
N HIS A 45 -0.16 -3.71 6.12
CA HIS A 45 1.20 -4.15 5.84
C HIS A 45 1.63 -5.24 6.81
N ASP A 46 2.04 -6.38 6.29
CA ASP A 46 2.61 -7.47 7.06
C ASP A 46 4.05 -7.74 6.60
N ALA A 47 5.01 -7.15 7.33
CA ALA A 47 6.44 -7.39 7.12
C ALA A 47 6.91 -8.81 7.45
N GLN A 48 6.14 -9.59 8.23
CA GLN A 48 6.50 -10.97 8.58
C GLN A 48 5.93 -12.00 7.61
N ARG A 49 5.19 -11.54 6.60
CA ARG A 49 4.59 -12.40 5.60
C ARG A 49 5.69 -13.10 4.79
N GLU A 50 5.75 -14.43 4.90
CA GLU A 50 6.71 -15.27 4.17
C GLU A 50 6.46 -15.31 2.66
N ASP A 51 5.25 -14.92 2.23
CA ASP A 51 4.84 -14.85 0.83
C ASP A 51 5.31 -13.52 0.20
N PRO A 52 6.33 -13.55 -0.70
CA PRO A 52 6.88 -12.35 -1.32
C PRO A 52 5.92 -11.71 -2.33
N GLY A 53 4.82 -12.35 -2.70
CA GLY A 53 3.86 -11.86 -3.69
C GLY A 53 3.29 -10.49 -3.35
N LEU A 54 3.07 -10.21 -2.06
CA LEU A 54 2.57 -8.91 -1.60
C LEU A 54 3.60 -7.79 -1.84
N ALA A 55 4.87 -8.07 -1.56
CA ALA A 55 5.96 -7.10 -1.77
C ALA A 55 6.13 -6.78 -3.26
N PHE A 56 6.06 -7.79 -4.13
CA PHE A 56 6.10 -7.59 -5.59
C PHE A 56 4.89 -6.81 -6.11
N ALA A 57 3.69 -7.08 -5.59
CA ALA A 57 2.49 -6.34 -5.98
C ALA A 57 2.58 -4.87 -5.55
N LEU A 58 3.12 -4.58 -4.36
CA LEU A 58 3.38 -3.22 -3.89
C LEU A 58 4.41 -2.49 -4.77
N ALA A 59 5.50 -3.17 -5.17
CA ALA A 59 6.49 -2.62 -6.08
C ALA A 59 5.93 -2.30 -7.48
N ARG A 60 4.82 -2.94 -7.88
CA ARG A 60 4.16 -2.68 -9.17
C ARG A 60 3.23 -1.46 -9.12
N LEU A 61 2.78 -1.04 -7.94
CA LEU A 61 2.03 0.20 -7.76
C LEU A 61 2.90 1.45 -7.94
N SER A 62 4.21 1.34 -7.82
CA SER A 62 5.17 2.44 -7.94
C SER A 62 5.64 2.70 -9.38
N HIS A 63 4.78 2.52 -10.40
CA HIS A 63 5.21 2.52 -11.81
C HIS A 63 4.77 3.73 -12.64
N ASP A 64 4.38 4.84 -12.02
CA ASP A 64 4.31 6.13 -12.73
C ASP A 64 5.64 6.90 -12.57
N ASP A 65 6.11 7.63 -13.57
CA ASP A 65 7.44 8.29 -13.63
C ASP A 65 7.70 9.39 -12.54
N HIS A 66 6.88 9.45 -11.48
CA HIS A 66 7.02 10.28 -10.27
C HIS A 66 7.03 9.45 -8.97
N SER A 67 7.26 8.14 -9.08
CA SER A 67 6.90 7.17 -8.04
C SER A 67 7.75 7.20 -6.78
N ALA A 68 7.11 6.79 -5.69
CA ALA A 68 7.76 6.59 -4.41
C ALA A 68 8.65 5.36 -4.43
N THR A 69 9.93 5.51 -4.10
CA THR A 69 10.80 4.36 -3.83
C THR A 69 10.49 3.85 -2.43
N PRO A 70 9.95 2.64 -2.24
CA PRO A 70 9.73 2.09 -0.92
C PRO A 70 11.08 1.68 -0.31
N PHE A 71 11.36 2.12 0.91
CA PHE A 71 12.56 1.76 1.67
C PHE A 71 12.13 1.43 3.11
N GLY A 72 12.53 0.28 3.64
CA GLY A 72 12.19 -0.17 5.00
C GLY A 72 12.97 -1.44 5.37
N VAL A 73 13.31 -1.58 6.66
CA VAL A 73 14.02 -2.75 7.25
C VAL A 73 13.05 -3.80 7.77
#